data_AF-A0A3D0MZW1-F1
#
_entry.id   AF-A0A3D0MZW1-F1
#
_cell.length_a   1.000
_cell.length_b   1.000
_cell.length_c   1.000
_cell.angle_alpha   90.00
_cell.angle_beta   90.00
_cell.angle_gamma   90.00
#
_symmetry.space_group_name_H-M   'P 1'
#
loop_
_entity.id
_entity.type
_entity.pdbx_description
1 polymer ?
#
loop_
_entity_poly.entity_id
_entity_poly.type
_entity_poly.pdbx_seq_one_letter_code
_entity_poly.pdbx_strand_id
1 'polypeptide(L)'
;MDISKKAVEIGNEKYSENPNINFLETGIFKFSGYKFDIIIFNESLYYFRINEIENVISKTMDLLNEDGTVIISMSQSLKSYLIRRKLDKILNPESDKLIYSVNSGNKWRIRVYKNLRSQNK
;
A
#
# COMPACT_ATOMS: atom_id res chain seq x y z
N MET A 1 2.66 2.06 10.01
CA MET A 1 3.44 0.82 10.17
C MET A 1 4.72 0.94 9.37
N ASP A 2 5.84 0.58 9.96
CA ASP A 2 7.11 0.43 9.23
C ASP A 2 7.91 -0.73 9.86
N ILE A 3 8.79 -1.38 9.11
CA ILE A 3 9.69 -2.41 9.64
C ILE A 3 10.92 -1.78 10.32
N SER A 4 11.20 -0.51 10.04
CA SER A 4 12.28 0.25 10.65
C SER A 4 11.85 0.79 12.01
N LYS A 5 12.41 0.23 13.07
CA LYS A 5 12.27 0.77 14.44
C LYS A 5 12.51 2.27 14.50
N LYS A 6 13.57 2.76 13.84
CA LYS A 6 13.93 4.18 13.88
C LYS A 6 12.86 5.07 13.24
N ALA A 7 12.24 4.63 12.15
CA ALA A 7 11.17 5.38 11.51
C ALA A 7 9.92 5.46 12.41
N VAL A 8 9.61 4.37 13.12
CA VAL A 8 8.51 4.31 14.10
C VAL A 8 8.78 5.21 15.29
N GLU A 9 10.00 5.22 15.83
CA GLU A 9 10.42 6.12 16.91
C GLU A 9 10.25 7.59 16.51
N ILE A 10 10.76 7.99 15.34
CA ILE A 10 10.61 9.36 14.81
C ILE A 10 9.14 9.74 14.65
N GLY A 11 8.31 8.82 14.15
CA GLY A 11 6.87 9.03 14.02
C GLY A 11 6.20 9.26 15.37
N ASN A 12 6.48 8.38 16.34
CA ASN A 12 5.95 8.49 17.70
C ASN A 12 6.37 9.80 18.37
N GLU A 13 7.64 10.20 18.27
CA GLU A 13 8.14 11.46 18.84
C GLU A 13 7.43 12.67 18.21
N LYS A 14 7.29 12.69 16.88
CA LYS A 14 6.72 13.81 16.14
C LYS A 14 5.21 14.01 16.39
N TYR A 15 4.49 12.93 16.70
CA TYR A 15 3.03 12.94 16.82
C TYR A 15 2.55 12.40 18.17
N SER A 16 3.39 12.47 19.20
CA SER A 16 3.16 11.89 20.54
C SER A 16 1.88 12.38 21.22
N GLU A 17 1.43 13.59 20.91
CA GLU A 17 0.24 14.20 21.51
C GLU A 17 -1.07 13.83 20.80
N ASN A 18 -1.03 13.12 19.66
CA ASN A 18 -2.24 12.77 18.92
C ASN A 18 -2.70 11.34 19.26
N PRO A 19 -3.76 11.15 20.06
CA PRO A 19 -4.23 9.82 20.47
C PRO A 19 -4.83 8.99 19.32
N ASN A 20 -5.12 9.61 18.17
CA ASN A 20 -5.68 8.93 17.01
C ASN A 20 -4.61 8.32 16.09
N ILE A 21 -3.33 8.48 16.41
CA ILE A 21 -2.23 7.96 15.61
C ILE A 21 -1.50 6.87 16.40
N ASN A 22 -1.35 5.71 15.79
CA ASN A 22 -0.60 4.60 16.36
C ASN A 22 0.52 4.16 15.39
N PHE A 23 1.78 4.30 15.82
CA PHE A 23 2.92 3.80 15.04
C PHE A 23 3.33 2.41 15.54
N LEU A 24 3.38 1.48 14.60
CA LEU A 24 3.70 0.08 14.87
C LEU A 24 4.94 -0.35 14.09
N GLU A 25 5.92 -0.89 14.80
CA GLU A 25 7.10 -1.56 14.23
C GLU A 25 6.69 -2.97 13.78
N THR A 26 6.14 -3.06 12.58
CA THR A 26 5.66 -4.33 12.02
C THR A 26 5.54 -4.25 10.51
N GLY A 27 5.54 -5.42 9.87
CA GLY A 27 5.36 -5.57 8.43
C GLY A 27 4.02 -6.23 8.10
N ILE A 28 3.59 -6.08 6.84
CA ILE A 28 2.30 -6.58 6.35
C ILE A 28 2.06 -8.07 6.64
N PHE A 29 3.09 -8.91 6.54
CA PHE A 29 2.98 -10.34 6.79
C PHE A 29 2.87 -10.72 8.26
N LYS A 30 3.40 -9.89 9.17
CA LYS A 30 3.32 -10.13 10.63
C LYS A 30 2.08 -9.50 11.26
N PHE A 31 1.48 -8.51 10.59
CA PHE A 31 0.32 -7.83 11.13
C PHE A 31 -0.93 -8.73 11.14
N SER A 32 -1.63 -8.70 12.27
CA SER A 32 -2.92 -9.34 12.52
C SER A 32 -3.68 -8.52 13.56
N GLY A 33 -5.01 -8.67 13.63
CA GLY A 33 -5.85 -8.01 14.63
C GLY A 33 -7.12 -7.43 14.03
N TYR A 34 -7.06 -6.18 13.59
CA TYR A 34 -8.20 -5.45 13.03
C TYR A 34 -8.09 -5.28 11.52
N LYS A 35 -9.25 -4.99 10.92
CA LYS A 35 -9.38 -4.65 9.51
C LYS A 35 -9.40 -3.14 9.32
N PHE A 36 -9.07 -2.71 8.11
CA PHE A 36 -8.96 -1.30 7.74
C PHE A 36 -9.96 -0.94 6.65
N ASP A 37 -10.49 0.28 6.70
CA ASP A 37 -11.26 0.84 5.59
C ASP A 37 -10.35 1.26 4.44
N ILE A 38 -9.12 1.72 4.76
CA ILE A 38 -8.13 2.16 3.79
C ILE A 38 -6.75 1.66 4.18
N ILE A 39 -6.03 1.07 3.22
CA ILE A 39 -4.59 0.77 3.32
C ILE A 39 -3.86 1.55 2.22
N ILE A 40 -2.72 2.17 2.58
CA ILE A 40 -1.93 2.98 1.64
C ILE A 40 -0.51 2.42 1.53
N PHE A 41 -0.10 2.05 0.32
CA PHE A 41 1.28 1.78 -0.04
C PHE A 41 1.85 2.98 -0.81
N ASN A 42 2.52 3.89 -0.09
CA ASN A 42 3.22 5.01 -0.71
C ASN A 42 4.71 4.71 -0.85
N GLU A 43 5.18 4.50 -2.09
CA GLU A 43 6.56 4.10 -2.42
C GLU A 43 7.08 2.85 -1.68
N SER A 44 6.22 2.10 -1.00
CA SER A 44 6.65 1.00 -0.14
C SER A 44 6.62 -0.35 -0.85
N LEU A 45 5.83 -0.49 -1.90
CA LEU A 45 5.67 -1.78 -2.59
C LEU A 45 6.95 -2.22 -3.31
N TYR A 46 7.87 -1.29 -3.58
CA TYR A 46 9.19 -1.59 -4.16
C TYR A 46 10.13 -2.33 -3.24
N TYR A 47 9.89 -2.37 -1.94
CA TYR A 47 10.79 -3.09 -1.03
C TYR A 47 10.56 -4.60 -1.05
N PHE A 48 9.41 -5.04 -1.58
CA PHE A 48 9.12 -6.46 -1.77
C PHE A 48 9.79 -7.03 -3.03
N ARG A 49 10.03 -8.34 -3.04
CA ARG A 49 10.45 -9.05 -4.25
C ARG A 49 9.26 -9.21 -5.19
N ILE A 50 9.51 -9.23 -6.50
CA ILE A 50 8.44 -9.31 -7.51
C ILE A 50 7.57 -10.57 -7.35
N ASN A 51 8.15 -11.68 -6.89
CA ASN A 51 7.43 -12.93 -6.64
C ASN A 51 6.59 -12.91 -5.34
N GLU A 52 6.76 -11.93 -4.47
CA GLU A 52 6.01 -11.78 -3.21
C GLU A 52 4.78 -10.87 -3.38
N ILE A 53 4.70 -10.10 -4.47
CA ILE A 53 3.67 -9.06 -4.67
C ILE A 53 2.25 -9.62 -4.56
N GLU A 54 1.99 -10.78 -5.16
CA GLU A 54 0.66 -11.41 -5.10
C GLU A 54 0.30 -11.78 -3.64
N ASN A 55 1.26 -12.27 -2.86
CA ASN A 55 1.05 -12.59 -1.44
C ASN A 55 0.84 -11.33 -0.59
N VAL A 56 1.61 -10.26 -0.83
CA VAL A 56 1.45 -8.96 -0.15
C VAL A 56 0.03 -8.43 -0.37
N ILE A 57 -0.43 -8.49 -1.62
CA ILE A 57 -1.73 -7.96 -2.01
C ILE A 57 -2.85 -8.84 -1.49
N SER A 58 -2.72 -10.17 -1.53
CA SER A 58 -3.71 -11.06 -0.92
C SER A 58 -3.86 -10.76 0.58
N LYS A 59 -2.74 -10.67 1.30
CA LYS A 59 -2.74 -10.34 2.73
C LYS A 59 -3.34 -8.95 3.00
N THR A 60 -3.09 -7.99 2.12
CA THR A 60 -3.68 -6.64 2.20
C THR A 60 -5.20 -6.71 2.06
N MET A 61 -5.71 -7.47 1.08
CA MET A 61 -7.16 -7.65 0.90
C MET A 61 -7.82 -8.37 2.07
N ASP A 62 -7.11 -9.30 2.74
CA ASP A 62 -7.60 -9.94 3.97
C ASP A 62 -7.70 -8.97 5.15
N LEU A 63 -6.82 -7.96 5.19
CA LEU A 63 -6.79 -6.92 6.20
C LEU A 63 -7.74 -5.76 5.90
N LEU A 64 -8.40 -5.73 4.74
CA LEU A 64 -9.42 -4.73 4.44
C LEU A 64 -10.79 -5.17 4.93
N ASN A 65 -11.58 -4.18 5.36
CA ASN A 65 -13.02 -4.31 5.50
C ASN A 65 -13.66 -4.63 4.14
N GLU A 66 -14.93 -5.06 4.20
CA GLU A 66 -15.77 -5.06 3.00
C GLU A 66 -15.84 -3.65 2.42
N ASP A 67 -15.77 -3.54 1.09
CA ASP A 67 -15.63 -2.28 0.35
C ASP A 67 -14.41 -1.40 0.71
N GLY A 68 -13.50 -1.95 1.52
CA GLY A 68 -12.24 -1.35 1.87
C GLY A 68 -11.38 -1.06 0.64
N THR A 69 -10.50 -0.08 0.76
CA THR A 69 -9.75 0.48 -0.36
C THR A 69 -8.26 0.33 -0.14
N VAL A 70 -7.53 -0.10 -1.17
CA VAL A 70 -6.07 0.03 -1.20
C VAL A 70 -5.65 1.10 -2.20
N ILE A 71 -4.77 1.99 -1.76
CA ILE A 71 -4.16 3.03 -2.59
C ILE A 71 -2.69 2.71 -2.74
N ILE A 72 -2.21 2.64 -3.98
CA ILE A 72 -0.81 2.34 -4.30
C ILE A 72 -0.24 3.50 -5.12
N SER A 73 0.75 4.20 -4.57
CA SER A 73 1.50 5.24 -5.27
C SER A 73 2.94 4.81 -5.49
N MET A 74 3.38 4.97 -6.73
CA MET A 74 4.61 4.37 -7.25
C MET A 74 5.22 5.25 -8.37
N SER A 75 6.45 5.70 -8.18
CA SER A 75 7.30 6.34 -9.19
C SER A 75 7.57 5.44 -10.42
N GLN A 76 7.66 5.99 -11.62
CA GLN A 76 7.85 5.16 -12.81
C GLN A 76 9.26 4.58 -12.87
N SER A 77 9.33 3.25 -12.74
CA SER A 77 10.53 2.44 -12.92
C SER A 77 10.19 1.10 -13.58
N LEU A 78 11.20 0.36 -14.06
CA LEU A 78 11.02 -1.01 -14.53
C LEU A 78 10.40 -1.90 -13.44
N LYS A 79 10.83 -1.75 -12.19
CA LYS A 79 10.26 -2.48 -11.05
C LYS A 79 8.77 -2.14 -10.87
N SER A 80 8.40 -0.86 -10.90
CA SER A 80 6.98 -0.43 -10.83
C SER A 80 6.12 -1.03 -11.92
N TYR A 81 6.68 -1.19 -13.12
CA TYR A 81 6.01 -1.75 -14.26
C TYR A 81 5.74 -3.25 -14.07
N LEU A 82 6.75 -4.00 -13.61
CA LEU A 82 6.61 -5.42 -13.31
C LEU A 82 5.60 -5.66 -12.17
N ILE A 83 5.64 -4.84 -11.12
CA ILE A 83 4.65 -4.88 -10.04
C ILE A 83 3.24 -4.63 -10.60
N ARG A 84 3.03 -3.57 -11.39
CA ARG A 84 1.72 -3.31 -12.01
C ARG A 84 1.22 -4.47 -12.85
N ARG A 85 2.08 -5.06 -13.69
CA ARG A 85 1.70 -6.24 -14.48
C ARG A 85 1.26 -7.43 -13.63
N LYS A 86 1.79 -7.57 -12.41
CA LYS A 86 1.35 -8.57 -11.45
C LYS A 86 -0.01 -8.20 -10.87
N LEU A 87 -0.20 -6.94 -10.46
CA LEU A 87 -1.48 -6.44 -9.95
C LEU A 87 -2.61 -6.56 -10.97
N ASP A 88 -2.36 -6.17 -12.23
CA ASP A 88 -3.33 -6.17 -13.33
C ASP A 88 -3.85 -7.59 -13.68
N LYS A 89 -3.19 -8.65 -13.20
CA LYS A 89 -3.66 -10.04 -13.37
C LYS A 89 -4.70 -10.45 -12.32
N ILE A 90 -4.71 -9.79 -11.17
CA ILE A 90 -5.49 -10.20 -9.99
C ILE A 90 -6.46 -9.11 -9.51
N LEU A 91 -6.28 -7.87 -9.97
CA LEU A 91 -7.08 -6.72 -9.56
C LEU A 91 -7.35 -5.81 -10.75
N ASN A 92 -8.53 -5.19 -10.73
CA ASN A 92 -8.88 -4.08 -11.63
C ASN A 92 -8.86 -2.77 -10.82
N PRO A 93 -8.10 -1.75 -11.25
CA PRO A 93 -8.12 -0.46 -10.58
C PRO A 93 -9.44 0.27 -10.83
N GLU A 94 -10.05 0.79 -9.77
CA GLU A 94 -11.19 1.72 -9.85
C GLU A 94 -10.72 3.09 -10.37
N SER A 95 -9.48 3.46 -10.05
CA SER A 95 -8.86 4.70 -10.52
C SER A 95 -7.39 4.48 -10.84
N ASP A 96 -6.90 5.09 -11.92
CA ASP A 96 -5.50 5.13 -12.33
C ASP A 96 -5.16 6.56 -12.76
N LYS A 97 -4.31 7.23 -11.97
CA LYS A 97 -3.82 8.58 -12.27
C LYS A 97 -2.31 8.57 -12.44
N LEU A 98 -1.83 9.28 -13.45
CA LEU A 98 -0.42 9.53 -13.67
C LEU A 98 -0.13 11.00 -13.44
N ILE A 99 0.72 11.29 -12.46
CA ILE A 99 1.13 12.62 -12.06
C ILE A 99 2.55 12.87 -12.56
N TYR A 100 2.77 14.05 -13.12
CA TYR A 100 4.06 14.48 -13.65
C TYR A 100 4.58 15.64 -12.82
N SER A 101 5.78 15.50 -12.29
CA SER A 101 6.48 16.62 -11.65
C SER A 101 7.26 17.38 -12.71
N VAL A 102 6.84 18.61 -13.00
CA VAL A 102 7.52 19.49 -13.97
C VAL A 102 8.95 19.79 -13.52
N ASN A 103 9.17 19.94 -12.21
CA ASN A 103 10.47 20.33 -11.64
C ASN A 103 11.49 19.18 -11.62
N SER A 104 11.05 17.95 -11.37
CA SER A 104 11.97 16.80 -11.22
C SER A 104 11.98 15.86 -12.42
N GLY A 105 11.09 16.06 -13.39
CA GLY A 105 10.87 15.11 -14.50
C GLY A 105 10.27 13.77 -14.07
N ASN A 106 10.09 13.55 -12.77
CA ASN A 106 9.59 12.29 -12.23
C ASN A 106 8.10 12.11 -12.53
N LYS A 107 7.75 10.86 -12.81
CA LYS A 107 6.38 10.43 -13.09
C LYS A 107 5.92 9.49 -11.98
N TRP A 108 4.75 9.73 -11.45
CA TRP A 108 4.18 8.99 -10.33
C TRP A 108 2.83 8.45 -10.72
N ARG A 109 2.65 7.14 -10.65
CA ARG A 109 1.34 6.52 -10.90
C ARG A 109 0.69 6.18 -9.57
N ILE A 110 -0.55 6.62 -9.40
CA ILE A 110 -1.40 6.34 -8.25
C ILE A 110 -2.56 5.49 -8.74
N ARG A 111 -2.78 4.34 -8.10
CA ARG A 111 -3.91 3.45 -8.39
C ARG A 111 -4.71 3.15 -7.14
N VAL A 112 -6.02 3.08 -7.32
CA VAL A 112 -7.00 2.76 -6.27
C VAL A 112 -7.68 1.46 -6.63
N TYR A 113 -7.78 0.54 -5.68
CA TYR A 113 -8.44 -0.75 -5.85
C TYR A 113 -9.41 -1.00 -4.69
N LYS A 114 -10.57 -1.61 -4.99
CA LYS A 114 -11.58 -2.00 -4.01
C LYS A 114 -11.45 -3.45 -3.60
N ASN A 115 -11.76 -3.74 -2.34
CA ASN A 115 -11.87 -5.09 -1.84
C ASN A 115 -13.22 -5.71 -2.24
N LEU A 116 -13.28 -6.28 -3.44
CA LEU A 116 -14.52 -6.86 -4.00
C LEU A 116 -14.80 -8.30 -3.56
N ARG A 117 -14.09 -8.82 -2.53
CA ARG A 117 -14.17 -10.24 -2.12
C ARG A 117 -15.54 -10.67 -1.57
N SER A 118 -16.48 -9.75 -1.35
CA SER A 118 -17.86 -10.08 -0.91
C SER A 118 -18.90 -10.17 -2.03
N GLN A 119 -18.58 -9.79 -3.27
CA GLN A 119 -19.56 -9.80 -4.38
C GLN A 119 -19.79 -11.20 -4.98
N ASN A 120 -19.10 -12.23 -4.48
CA ASN A 120 -19.17 -13.62 -4.96
C ASN A 120 -19.69 -14.60 -3.88
N LYS A 121 -20.45 -14.14 -2.88
CA LYS A 121 -21.11 -14.99 -1.88
C LYS A 121 -22.62 -15.00 -2.06
#